data_AF-A0A0G1D2H4-F1
#
_entry.id   AF-A0A0G1D2H4-F1
#
_cell.length_a   1.000
_cell.length_b   1.000
_cell.length_c   1.000
_cell.angle_alpha   90.00
_cell.angle_beta   90.00
_cell.angle_gamma   90.00
#
_symmetry.space_group_name_H-M   'P 1'
#
loop_
_entity.id
_entity.type
_entity.pdbx_description
1 polymer ?
#
loop_
_entity_poly.entity_id
_entity_poly.type
_entity_poly.pdbx_seq_one_letter_code
_entity_poly.pdbx_strand_id
1 'polypeptide(L)'
;RNLRQFVGAPTSDVGGRSSDKLTSIFDEKRFLTALNNDLNAPKALAILWQVLKDKNLSTGNKQKLIFKFDEVLGLGLNKIRPKKAPASILKLIKEREKLRREKKWQEADGIRQKIQQKGWKIEDTEKGTKIKHG
;
A
#
# COMPACT_ATOMS: atom_id res chain seq x y z
N ARG A 1 39.93 21.89 28.18
CA ARG A 1 40.38 21.70 26.77
C ARG A 1 39.13 21.66 25.89
N ASN A 2 39.01 22.62 24.97
CA ASN A 2 37.83 22.89 24.15
C ASN A 2 37.62 21.82 23.06
N LEU A 3 36.42 21.22 23.02
CA LEU A 3 35.92 20.34 21.95
C LEU A 3 35.11 21.13 20.89
N ARG A 4 35.55 22.35 20.57
CA ARG A 4 34.96 23.19 19.51
C ARG A 4 35.93 23.29 18.35
N GLN A 5 35.96 22.29 17.48
CA GLN A 5 36.50 22.39 16.12
C GLN A 5 36.18 21.09 15.40
N PHE A 6 34.94 20.95 14.91
CA PHE A 6 34.56 20.12 13.76
C PHE A 6 33.05 20.35 13.53
N VAL A 7 32.69 21.58 13.19
CA VAL A 7 31.37 21.89 12.60
C VAL A 7 31.61 22.20 11.14
N GLY A 8 31.63 21.15 10.31
CA GLY A 8 31.30 21.25 8.90
C GLY A 8 29.80 21.04 8.78
N ALA A 9 29.06 22.07 8.36
CA ALA A 9 27.65 21.96 7.98
C ALA A 9 27.53 21.87 6.45
N PRO A 10 26.39 21.48 5.88
CA PRO A 10 25.64 20.24 6.12
C PRO A 10 25.35 19.52 4.77
N THR A 11 25.55 18.21 4.67
CA THR A 11 25.03 17.44 3.53
C THR A 11 23.66 16.86 3.90
N SER A 12 22.61 17.39 3.26
CA SER A 12 21.19 17.18 3.54
C SER A 12 20.64 15.80 3.17
N ASP A 13 21.48 14.79 2.89
CA ASP A 13 21.03 13.45 2.45
C ASP A 13 21.35 12.31 3.44
N VAL A 14 22.03 12.62 4.56
CA VAL A 14 22.47 11.58 5.53
C VAL A 14 21.45 11.34 6.66
N GLY A 15 20.56 12.30 6.93
CA GLY A 15 19.59 12.24 8.03
C GLY A 15 18.45 11.25 7.79
N GLY A 16 17.96 11.14 6.55
CA GLY A 16 16.80 10.31 6.21
C GLY A 16 17.05 8.80 6.22
N ARG A 17 18.23 8.35 5.76
CA ARG A 17 18.58 6.90 5.75
C ARG A 17 18.82 6.34 7.15
N SER A 18 19.42 7.14 8.03
CA SER A 18 19.71 6.73 9.41
C SER A 18 18.45 6.65 10.26
N SER A 19 17.53 7.61 10.12
CA SER A 19 16.24 7.58 10.83
C SER A 19 15.34 6.45 10.34
N ASP A 20 15.23 6.24 9.03
CA ASP A 20 14.46 5.15 8.42
C ASP A 20 14.92 3.77 8.92
N LYS A 21 16.24 3.56 9.02
CA LYS A 21 16.80 2.31 9.55
C LYS A 21 16.50 2.12 11.04
N LEU A 22 16.57 3.18 11.85
CA LEU A 22 16.23 3.11 13.28
C LEU A 22 14.75 2.80 13.49
N THR A 23 13.86 3.44 12.74
CA THR A 23 12.42 3.16 12.76
C THR A 23 12.15 1.70 12.41
N SER A 24 12.83 1.18 11.38
CA SER A 24 12.67 -0.21 10.97
C SER A 24 13.08 -1.21 12.06
N ILE A 25 14.22 -0.98 12.72
CA ILE A 25 14.68 -1.81 13.85
C ILE A 25 13.69 -1.72 15.02
N PHE A 26 13.15 -0.54 15.29
CA PHE A 26 12.19 -0.32 16.37
C PHE A 26 10.89 -1.11 16.15
N ASP A 27 10.31 -1.05 14.95
CA ASP A 27 9.08 -1.79 14.64
C ASP A 27 9.29 -3.30 14.62
N GLU A 28 10.45 -3.77 14.15
CA GLU A 28 10.82 -5.18 14.25
C GLU A 28 10.85 -5.66 15.71
N LYS A 29 11.48 -4.88 16.60
CA LYS A 29 11.50 -5.19 18.04
C LYS A 29 10.10 -5.23 18.62
N ARG A 30 9.24 -4.25 18.29
CA ARG A 30 7.86 -4.22 18.79
C ARG A 30 7.07 -5.45 18.35
N PHE A 31 7.24 -5.87 17.10
CA PHE A 31 6.60 -7.06 16.55
C PHE A 31 7.04 -8.32 17.30
N LEU A 32 8.35 -8.51 17.49
CA LEU A 32 8.89 -9.65 18.23
C LEU A 32 8.46 -9.64 19.70
N THR A 33 8.46 -8.47 20.35
CA THR A 33 7.95 -8.34 21.73
C THR A 33 6.47 -8.69 21.84
N ALA A 34 5.66 -8.36 20.84
CA ALA A 34 4.26 -8.77 20.83
C ALA A 34 4.11 -10.29 20.73
N LEU A 35 4.87 -10.95 19.86
CA LEU A 35 4.83 -12.40 19.71
C LEU A 35 5.41 -13.15 20.92
N ASN A 36 6.49 -12.65 21.51
CA ASN A 36 7.10 -13.25 22.69
C ASN A 36 6.23 -13.09 23.95
N ASN A 37 5.22 -12.22 23.90
CA ASN A 37 4.22 -12.10 24.95
C ASN A 37 3.00 -12.95 24.59
N ASP A 38 3.05 -14.23 24.94
CA ASP A 38 1.94 -15.20 24.77
C ASP A 38 1.39 -15.25 23.33
N LEU A 39 2.28 -15.24 22.33
CA LEU A 39 1.94 -15.30 20.91
C LEU A 39 0.86 -14.30 20.51
N ASN A 40 0.92 -13.06 21.01
CA ASN A 40 -0.11 -12.05 20.81
C ASN A 40 -0.17 -11.55 19.34
N ALA A 41 -0.77 -12.38 18.49
CA ALA A 41 -0.98 -12.14 17.07
C ALA A 41 -1.87 -10.91 16.77
N PRO A 42 -2.93 -10.60 17.54
CA PRO A 42 -3.69 -9.37 17.34
C PRO A 42 -2.83 -8.11 17.46
N LYS A 43 -1.93 -8.06 18.46
CA LYS A 43 -1.00 -6.95 18.65
C LYS A 43 0.07 -6.93 17.54
N ALA A 44 0.60 -8.08 17.15
CA ALA A 44 1.53 -8.19 16.04
C ALA A 44 0.92 -7.67 14.72
N LEU A 45 -0.36 -8.00 14.45
CA LEU A 45 -1.10 -7.50 13.30
C LEU A 45 -1.33 -5.98 13.39
N ALA A 46 -1.64 -5.45 14.57
CA ALA A 46 -1.76 -4.01 14.77
C ALA A 46 -0.44 -3.26 14.46
N ILE A 47 0.71 -3.85 14.80
CA ILE A 47 2.03 -3.30 14.47
C ILE A 47 2.28 -3.32 12.96
N LEU A 48 1.92 -4.42 12.27
CA LEU A 48 1.99 -4.48 10.80
C LEU A 48 1.17 -3.37 10.15
N TRP A 49 -0.03 -3.08 10.66
CA TRP A 49 -0.85 -1.95 10.19
C TRP A 49 -0.22 -0.58 10.43
N GLN A 50 0.53 -0.41 11.53
CA GLN A 50 1.25 0.83 11.82
C GLN A 50 2.42 1.02 10.84
N VAL A 51 3.23 -0.02 10.59
CA VAL A 51 4.33 -0.01 9.61
C VAL A 51 3.81 0.37 8.21
N LEU A 52 2.67 -0.18 7.80
CA LEU A 52 2.02 0.18 6.53
C LEU A 52 1.75 1.69 6.41
N LYS A 53 1.28 2.31 7.50
CA LYS A 53 0.85 3.72 7.54
C LYS A 53 1.99 4.70 7.85
N ASP A 54 3.14 4.24 8.35
CA ASP A 54 4.22 5.12 8.82
C ASP A 54 4.83 5.95 7.68
N LYS A 55 4.91 7.27 7.81
CA LYS A 55 5.50 8.14 6.78
C LYS A 55 7.03 8.22 6.87
N ASN A 56 7.61 7.80 7.99
CA ASN A 56 9.05 7.86 8.25
C ASN A 56 9.81 6.65 7.70
N LEU A 57 9.09 5.60 7.30
CA LEU A 57 9.67 4.44 6.65
C LEU A 57 9.64 4.59 5.13
N SER A 58 10.78 4.35 4.48
CA SER A 58 10.83 4.28 3.03
C SER A 58 10.01 3.09 2.51
N THR A 59 9.48 3.21 1.29
CA THR A 59 8.72 2.13 0.65
C THR A 59 9.49 0.80 0.64
N GLY A 60 10.80 0.84 0.42
CA GLY A 60 11.66 -0.34 0.43
C GLY A 60 11.75 -1.00 1.80
N ASN A 61 11.92 -0.23 2.88
CA ASN A 61 11.99 -0.78 4.23
C ASN A 61 10.64 -1.29 4.73
N LYS A 62 9.53 -0.58 4.41
CA LYS A 62 8.18 -1.08 4.68
C LYS A 62 7.97 -2.45 4.07
N GLN A 63 8.26 -2.59 2.78
CA GLN A 63 8.06 -3.84 2.06
C GLN A 63 8.86 -4.99 2.69
N LYS A 64 10.14 -4.73 3.01
CA LYS A 64 11.00 -5.72 3.70
C LYS A 64 10.43 -6.15 5.05
N LEU A 65 10.03 -5.20 5.89
CA LEU A 65 9.44 -5.48 7.20
C LEU A 65 8.14 -6.27 7.10
N ILE A 66 7.23 -5.83 6.22
CA ILE A 66 5.93 -6.47 6.04
C ILE A 66 6.11 -7.92 5.59
N PHE A 67 7.02 -8.19 4.64
CA PHE A 67 7.29 -9.56 4.21
C PHE A 67 7.92 -10.40 5.31
N LYS A 68 8.83 -9.83 6.10
CA LYS A 68 9.40 -10.51 7.27
C LYS A 68 8.33 -10.84 8.33
N PHE A 69 7.38 -9.94 8.56
CA PHE A 69 6.26 -10.20 9.47
C PHE A 69 5.31 -11.26 8.91
N ASP A 70 5.09 -11.23 7.60
CA ASP A 70 4.25 -12.19 6.89
C ASP A 70 4.81 -13.62 6.92
N GLU A 71 6.13 -13.80 7.01
CA GLU A 71 6.76 -15.12 7.23
C GLU A 71 6.27 -15.78 8.54
N VAL A 72 5.94 -14.97 9.56
CA VAL A 72 5.42 -15.46 10.83
C VAL A 72 3.89 -15.53 10.84
N LEU A 73 3.22 -14.52 10.27
CA LEU A 73 1.75 -14.43 10.28
C LEU A 73 1.07 -15.32 9.22
N GLY A 74 1.79 -15.75 8.19
CA GLY A 74 1.30 -16.67 7.16
C GLY A 74 0.19 -16.11 6.27
N LEU A 75 0.11 -14.80 6.05
CA LEU A 75 -0.97 -14.16 5.28
C LEU A 75 -0.74 -14.24 3.76
N GLY A 76 0.49 -14.52 3.32
CA GLY A 76 0.84 -14.70 1.91
C GLY A 76 0.80 -13.40 1.11
N LEU A 77 1.15 -12.28 1.75
CA LEU A 77 1.14 -10.93 1.17
C LEU A 77 2.08 -10.83 -0.04
N ASN A 78 3.18 -11.58 -0.05
CA ASN A 78 4.11 -11.65 -1.18
C ASN A 78 3.54 -12.36 -2.42
N LYS A 79 2.44 -13.12 -2.28
CA LYS A 79 1.76 -13.84 -3.37
C LYS A 79 0.60 -13.05 -3.96
N ILE A 80 0.18 -11.95 -3.32
CA ILE A 80 -0.94 -11.14 -3.79
C ILE A 80 -0.52 -10.42 -5.07
N ARG A 81 -1.14 -10.82 -6.19
CA ARG A 81 -1.03 -10.09 -7.45
C ARG A 81 -2.33 -9.32 -7.69
N PRO A 82 -2.26 -8.05 -8.15
CA PRO A 82 -3.46 -7.33 -8.54
C PRO A 82 -4.14 -8.12 -9.67
N LYS A 83 -5.40 -8.55 -9.44
CA LYS A 83 -6.21 -9.17 -10.51
C LYS A 83 -6.35 -8.16 -11.64
N LYS A 84 -5.76 -8.46 -12.79
CA LYS A 84 -5.97 -7.67 -14.00
C LYS A 84 -7.39 -7.90 -14.50
N ALA A 85 -8.07 -6.82 -14.87
CA ALA A 85 -9.40 -6.92 -15.48
C ALA A 85 -9.31 -7.70 -16.80
N PRO A 86 -10.19 -8.67 -17.05
CA PRO A 86 -10.21 -9.39 -18.31
C PRO A 86 -10.56 -8.45 -19.46
N ALA A 87 -10.16 -8.81 -20.68
CA ALA A 87 -10.38 -7.98 -21.88
C ALA A 87 -11.85 -7.59 -22.08
N SER A 88 -12.79 -8.44 -21.66
CA SER A 88 -14.22 -8.17 -21.70
C SER A 88 -14.64 -6.98 -20.82
N ILE A 89 -14.07 -6.84 -19.62
CA ILE A 89 -14.33 -5.72 -18.71
C ILE A 89 -13.66 -4.45 -19.24
N LEU A 90 -12.44 -4.55 -19.75
CA LEU A 90 -11.74 -3.41 -20.37
C LEU A 90 -12.50 -2.84 -21.58
N LYS A 91 -13.13 -3.70 -22.40
CA LYS A 91 -14.00 -3.26 -23.50
C LYS A 91 -15.21 -2.47 -22.98
N LEU A 92 -15.90 -2.99 -21.97
CA LEU A 92 -17.05 -2.30 -21.35
C LEU A 92 -16.64 -0.95 -20.75
N ILE A 93 -15.46 -0.85 -20.12
CA ILE A 93 -14.96 0.43 -19.59
C ILE A 93 -14.73 1.44 -20.72
N LYS A 94 -14.11 1.03 -21.83
CA LYS A 94 -13.90 1.91 -22.99
C LYS A 94 -15.21 2.37 -23.60
N GLU A 95 -16.19 1.46 -23.69
CA GLU A 95 -17.53 1.77 -24.18
C GLU A 95 -18.24 2.77 -23.27
N ARG A 96 -18.18 2.58 -21.96
CA ARG A 96 -18.68 3.55 -20.95
C ARG A 96 -18.02 4.92 -21.15
N GLU A 97 -16.71 4.98 -21.33
CA GLU A 97 -16.00 6.25 -21.54
C GLU A 97 -16.43 6.95 -22.83
N LYS A 98 -16.68 6.20 -23.91
CA LYS A 98 -17.23 6.75 -25.16
C LYS A 98 -18.63 7.32 -24.92
N LEU A 99 -19.50 6.60 -24.23
CA LEU A 99 -20.86 7.06 -23.89
C LEU A 99 -20.85 8.30 -22.99
N ARG A 100 -19.91 8.41 -22.05
CA ARG A 100 -19.73 9.63 -21.24
C ARG A 100 -19.30 10.83 -22.09
N ARG A 101 -18.41 10.64 -23.07
CA ARG A 101 -18.01 11.71 -24.01
C ARG A 101 -19.19 12.14 -24.88
N GLU A 102 -20.04 11.20 -25.28
CA GLU A 102 -21.28 11.44 -26.02
C GLU A 102 -22.42 11.98 -25.13
N LYS A 103 -22.18 12.23 -23.83
CA LYS A 103 -23.18 12.68 -22.84
C LYS A 103 -24.39 11.73 -22.67
N LYS A 104 -24.22 10.44 -23.03
CA LYS A 104 -25.24 9.39 -22.85
C LYS A 104 -25.16 8.77 -21.46
N TRP A 105 -25.63 9.52 -20.46
CA TRP A 105 -25.47 9.17 -19.05
C TRP A 105 -26.20 7.87 -18.65
N GLN A 106 -27.42 7.66 -19.15
CA GLN A 106 -28.20 6.45 -18.85
C GLN A 106 -27.52 5.17 -19.37
N GLU A 107 -27.06 5.19 -20.63
CA GLU A 107 -26.38 4.04 -21.23
C GLU A 107 -25.04 3.75 -20.52
N ALA A 108 -24.30 4.80 -20.14
CA ALA A 108 -23.07 4.67 -19.38
C ALA A 108 -23.29 4.05 -17.99
N ASP A 109 -24.41 4.37 -17.32
CA ASP A 109 -24.77 3.75 -16.03
C ASP A 109 -25.22 2.30 -16.19
N GLY A 110 -25.93 1.97 -17.28
CA GLY A 110 -26.23 0.58 -17.63
C GLY A 110 -24.97 -0.28 -17.80
N ILE A 111 -23.91 0.26 -18.41
CA ILE A 111 -22.61 -0.42 -18.50
C ILE A 111 -21.95 -0.56 -17.12
N ARG A 112 -22.05 0.45 -16.26
CA ARG A 112 -21.53 0.38 -14.88
C ARG A 112 -22.16 -0.78 -14.12
N GLN A 113 -23.48 -0.94 -14.21
CA GLN A 113 -24.19 -2.04 -13.58
C GLN A 113 -23.74 -3.41 -14.12
N LYS A 114 -23.58 -3.54 -15.45
CA LYS A 114 -23.04 -4.77 -16.07
C LYS A 114 -21.64 -5.14 -15.56
N ILE A 115 -20.79 -4.14 -15.31
CA ILE A 115 -19.44 -4.35 -14.78
C ILE A 115 -19.51 -4.77 -13.30
N GLN A 116 -20.40 -4.16 -12.51
CA GLN A 116 -20.66 -4.55 -11.11
C GLN A 116 -21.22 -5.96 -10.98
N GLN A 117 -22.17 -6.35 -11.84
CA GLN A 117 -22.70 -7.72 -11.89
C GLN A 117 -21.62 -8.77 -12.18
N LYS A 118 -20.55 -8.39 -12.88
CA LYS A 118 -19.38 -9.25 -13.15
C LYS A 118 -18.36 -9.23 -12.01
N GLY A 119 -18.67 -8.63 -10.86
CA GLY A 119 -17.79 -8.57 -9.70
C GLY A 119 -16.70 -7.49 -9.79
N TRP A 120 -16.84 -6.52 -10.69
CA TRP A 120 -15.86 -5.43 -10.85
C TRP A 120 -16.48 -4.10 -10.42
N LYS A 121 -15.81 -3.39 -9.52
CA LYS A 121 -16.19 -2.05 -9.09
C LYS A 121 -15.33 -1.02 -9.81
N ILE A 122 -16.00 -0.04 -10.39
CA ILE A 122 -15.35 1.13 -11.00
C ILE A 122 -15.40 2.29 -10.02
N GLU A 123 -14.24 2.86 -9.72
CA GLU A 123 -14.05 4.10 -8.97
C GLU A 123 -13.49 5.15 -9.93
N ASP A 124 -14.27 6.19 -10.21
CA ASP A 124 -13.75 7.34 -10.95
C ASP A 124 -12.86 8.16 -10.02
N THR A 125 -11.62 8.44 -10.44
CA THR A 125 -10.71 9.33 -9.72
C THR A 125 -10.27 10.48 -10.63
N GLU A 126 -9.80 11.58 -10.05
CA GLU A 126 -9.27 12.74 -10.81
C GLU A 126 -8.16 12.36 -11.79
N LYS A 127 -7.43 11.27 -11.52
CA LYS A 127 -6.35 10.72 -12.36
C LYS A 127 -6.82 9.63 -13.33
N GLY A 128 -8.13 9.36 -13.42
CA GLY A 128 -8.72 8.36 -14.31
C GLY A 128 -9.52 7.27 -13.61
N THR A 129 -10.03 6.32 -14.40
CA THR A 129 -10.88 5.21 -13.95
C THR A 129 -10.06 4.15 -13.23
N LYS A 130 -10.26 3.95 -11.92
CA LYS A 130 -9.70 2.82 -11.17
C LYS A 130 -10.68 1.65 -11.14
N ILE A 131 -10.16 0.45 -11.31
CA ILE A 131 -10.92 -0.80 -11.28
C ILE A 131 -10.46 -1.62 -10.08
N LYS A 132 -11.42 -2.12 -9.30
CA LYS A 132 -11.19 -3.08 -8.23
C LYS A 132 -12.06 -4.30 -8.48
N HIS A 133 -11.50 -5.49 -8.28
CA HIS A 133 -12.31 -6.70 -8.17
C HIS A 133 -12.93 -6.72 -6.78
N GLY A 134 -14.25 -6.89 -6.71
CA GLY A 134 -15.02 -7.02 -5.46
C GLY A 134 -15.00 -8.43 -4.91
#